data_AF-E2BE60-F1
#
_entry.id   AF-E2BE60-F1
#
_cell.length_a   1.000
_cell.length_b   1.000
_cell.length_c   1.000
_cell.angle_alpha   90.00
_cell.angle_beta   90.00
_cell.angle_gamma   90.00
#
_symmetry.space_group_name_H-M   'P 1'
#
loop_
_entity.id
_entity.type
_entity.pdbx_description
1 polymer ?
#
loop_
_entity_poly.entity_id
_entity_poly.type
_entity_poly.pdbx_seq_one_letter_code
_entity_poly.pdbx_strand_id
1 'polypeptide(L)'
;MFSRAFFDSPASLCRLNLSHAHWIQADDVSAAAEEVRAYFAFIFNGKITSARLCRTGVSYEDALRDGVLLCKLMNKLQPGLVSKINTSGGDYKMMDNLNQFQKACMKYGVPDVDLFQAVDLMERKNIAQVTNTIFAIGRTTYKHPEWRGPWLGPKPAEENKRAFTEEQLRAGEGLIGLQAGTNKGATQAGQNFGATRKILLGK
;
A
#
# COMPACT_ATOMS: atom_id res chain seq x y z
N MET A 1 0.90 26.87 -12.68
CA MET A 1 -0.35 26.08 -12.74
C MET A 1 0.03 24.61 -12.83
N PHE A 2 0.03 23.87 -11.71
CA PHE A 2 0.14 22.41 -11.76
C PHE A 2 -1.23 21.86 -12.17
N SER A 3 -1.34 21.49 -13.45
CA SER A 3 -2.57 20.96 -14.03
C SER A 3 -2.85 19.54 -13.53
N ARG A 4 -4.14 19.19 -13.46
CA ARG A 4 -4.69 17.87 -13.11
C ARG A 4 -4.01 16.70 -13.85
N ALA A 5 -3.41 16.99 -15.00
CA ALA A 5 -2.68 16.05 -15.84
C ALA A 5 -1.41 15.42 -15.22
N PHE A 6 -0.83 15.97 -14.14
CA PHE A 6 0.35 15.35 -13.52
C PHE A 6 0.03 13.99 -12.87
N PHE A 7 -1.18 13.84 -12.34
CA PHE A 7 -1.65 12.57 -11.74
C PHE A 7 -2.25 11.59 -12.77
N ASP A 8 -2.58 12.07 -13.97
CA ASP A 8 -3.24 11.28 -15.03
C ASP A 8 -2.30 10.90 -16.20
N SER A 9 -1.00 11.22 -16.15
CA SER A 9 -0.07 10.90 -17.24
C SER A 9 0.41 9.45 -17.15
N PRO A 10 0.16 8.60 -18.18
CA PRO A 10 0.63 7.22 -18.21
C PRO A 10 2.16 7.09 -18.34
N ALA A 11 2.87 8.19 -18.62
CA ALA A 11 4.32 8.19 -18.82
C ALA A 11 5.13 8.02 -17.52
N SER A 12 4.55 8.28 -16.34
CA SER A 12 5.15 7.98 -15.03
C SER A 12 4.82 6.57 -14.52
N LEU A 13 3.83 5.90 -15.12
CA LEU A 13 3.39 4.55 -14.72
C LEU A 13 4.22 3.41 -15.34
N CYS A 14 5.07 3.69 -16.32
CA CYS A 14 5.84 2.66 -17.05
C CYS A 14 7.12 2.16 -16.34
N ARG A 15 7.38 2.50 -15.07
CA ARG A 15 8.54 1.97 -14.33
C ARG A 15 8.19 1.14 -13.09
N LEU A 16 6.93 0.79 -12.90
CA LEU A 16 6.52 -0.15 -11.86
C LEU A 16 5.90 -1.38 -12.52
N ASN A 17 6.76 -2.29 -12.94
CA ASN A 17 6.36 -3.65 -13.28
C ASN A 17 5.87 -4.31 -11.98
N LEU A 18 4.55 -4.47 -11.86
CA LEU A 18 3.89 -5.10 -10.72
C LEU A 18 4.23 -6.59 -10.66
N SER A 19 5.28 -6.96 -9.94
CA SER A 19 5.42 -8.32 -9.37
C SER A 19 6.48 -8.42 -8.26
N HIS A 20 6.46 -7.56 -7.24
CA HIS A 20 7.02 -7.94 -5.94
C HIS A 20 6.63 -6.93 -4.85
N ALA A 21 5.94 -7.39 -3.81
CA ALA A 21 5.59 -6.63 -2.62
C ALA A 21 6.77 -6.57 -1.62
N HIS A 22 7.97 -6.17 -2.08
CA HIS A 22 9.17 -6.14 -1.25
C HIS A 22 10.12 -5.01 -1.66
N TRP A 23 10.09 -3.95 -0.83
CA TRP A 23 11.01 -2.80 -0.70
C TRP A 23 11.10 -1.76 -1.82
N ILE A 24 10.67 -0.55 -1.48
CA ILE A 24 11.28 0.70 -1.96
C ILE A 24 12.77 0.62 -1.61
N GLN A 25 13.64 0.52 -2.62
CA GLN A 25 15.08 0.62 -2.44
C GLN A 25 15.47 2.09 -2.19
N ALA A 26 16.66 2.32 -1.62
CA ALA A 26 17.13 3.64 -1.20
C ALA A 26 17.14 4.70 -2.33
N ASP A 27 17.27 4.28 -3.60
CA ASP A 27 17.25 5.17 -4.76
C ASP A 27 15.84 5.71 -5.09
N ASP A 28 14.77 5.00 -4.69
CA ASP A 28 13.36 5.39 -4.92
C ASP A 28 12.83 6.39 -3.89
N VAL A 29 13.50 6.55 -2.73
CA VAL A 29 13.04 7.46 -1.66
C VAL A 29 13.05 8.91 -2.16
N SER A 30 13.96 9.26 -3.08
CA SER A 30 14.05 10.61 -3.65
C SER A 30 12.82 10.95 -4.51
N ALA A 31 12.43 10.06 -5.42
CA ALA A 31 11.24 10.22 -6.26
C ALA A 31 9.94 10.17 -5.43
N ALA A 32 9.84 9.22 -4.51
CA ALA A 32 8.72 9.13 -3.58
C ALA A 32 8.59 10.40 -2.71
N ALA A 33 9.70 10.97 -2.27
CA ALA A 33 9.71 12.24 -1.54
C ALA A 33 9.26 13.43 -2.41
N GLU A 34 9.55 13.44 -3.71
CA GLU A 34 9.04 14.46 -4.64
C GLU A 34 7.52 14.36 -4.82
N GLU A 35 6.97 13.16 -4.93
CA GLU A 35 5.51 12.95 -4.96
C GLU A 35 4.84 13.42 -3.68
N VAL A 36 5.42 13.08 -2.52
CA VAL A 36 4.93 13.55 -1.22
C VAL A 36 5.03 15.07 -1.12
N ARG A 37 6.11 15.69 -1.60
CA ARG A 37 6.25 17.15 -1.66
C ARG A 37 5.14 17.79 -2.50
N ALA A 38 4.85 17.24 -3.68
CA ALA A 38 3.79 17.73 -4.56
C ALA A 38 2.41 17.56 -3.91
N TYR A 39 2.15 16.42 -3.27
CA TYR A 39 0.91 16.14 -2.54
C TYR A 39 0.68 17.15 -1.41
N PHE A 40 1.69 17.40 -0.58
CA PHE A 40 1.61 18.41 0.48
C PHE A 40 1.45 19.82 -0.10
N ALA A 41 2.13 20.14 -1.21
CA ALA A 41 1.99 21.43 -1.88
C ALA A 41 0.54 21.69 -2.31
N PHE A 42 -0.13 20.67 -2.85
CA PHE A 42 -1.53 20.73 -3.24
C PHE A 42 -2.45 20.89 -2.02
N ILE A 43 -2.36 20.01 -1.01
CA ILE A 43 -3.26 20.03 0.15
C ILE A 43 -3.21 21.37 0.90
N PHE A 44 -2.02 21.96 1.00
CA PHE A 44 -1.84 23.22 1.69
C PHE A 44 -1.95 24.46 0.78
N ASN A 45 -2.33 24.30 -0.50
CA ASN A 45 -2.39 25.38 -1.50
C ASN A 45 -1.12 26.25 -1.48
N GLY A 46 0.05 25.64 -1.26
CA GLY A 46 1.35 26.32 -1.13
C GLY A 46 1.55 27.20 0.13
N LYS A 47 0.51 27.47 0.94
CA LYS A 47 0.58 28.46 2.04
C LYS A 47 1.52 28.07 3.18
N ILE A 48 1.57 26.78 3.52
CA ILE A 48 2.41 26.24 4.62
C ILE A 48 3.66 25.55 4.08
N THR A 49 3.53 24.90 2.92
CA THR A 49 4.57 24.08 2.29
C THR A 49 5.68 24.89 1.65
N SER A 50 5.37 26.09 1.13
CA SER A 50 6.38 26.93 0.47
C SER A 50 7.47 27.44 1.42
N ALA A 51 7.22 27.40 2.74
CA ALA A 51 8.15 27.86 3.75
C ALA A 51 9.07 26.75 4.31
N ARG A 52 8.73 25.45 4.21
CA ARG A 52 9.52 24.40 4.89
C ARG A 52 9.94 23.22 4.01
N LEU A 53 9.05 22.69 3.15
CA LEU A 53 9.41 21.60 2.22
C LEU A 53 10.02 22.09 0.90
N CYS A 54 9.69 23.30 0.43
CA CYS A 54 10.23 23.79 -0.85
C CYS A 54 11.40 24.78 -0.69
N ARG A 55 11.83 25.07 0.55
CA ARG A 55 12.95 25.97 0.77
C ARG A 55 14.20 25.30 0.20
N THR A 56 14.78 25.88 -0.83
CA THR A 56 15.99 25.39 -1.51
C THR A 56 17.10 25.23 -0.46
N GLY A 57 17.39 23.99 -0.07
CA GLY A 57 18.40 23.64 0.94
C GLY A 57 17.92 22.84 2.16
N VAL A 58 16.62 22.56 2.31
CA VAL A 58 16.12 21.70 3.41
C VAL A 58 15.82 20.29 2.92
N SER A 59 16.50 19.30 3.50
CA SER A 59 16.28 17.90 3.20
C SER A 59 14.87 17.45 3.60
N TYR A 60 14.35 16.44 2.91
CA TYR A 60 12.97 15.94 3.10
C TYR A 60 12.71 15.55 4.56
N GLU A 61 13.64 14.81 5.12
CA GLU A 61 13.64 14.31 6.47
C GLU A 61 13.67 15.44 7.52
N ASP A 62 14.44 16.51 7.27
CA ASP A 62 14.51 17.66 8.19
C ASP A 62 13.24 18.49 8.18
N ALA A 63 12.56 18.56 7.03
CA ALA A 63 11.29 19.24 6.92
C ALA A 63 10.19 18.53 7.73
N LEU A 64 10.22 17.19 7.81
CA LEU A 64 9.22 16.38 8.51
C LEU A 64 9.56 16.12 9.99
N ARG A 65 10.82 16.27 10.39
CA ARG A 65 11.34 15.95 11.73
C ARG A 65 10.58 16.62 12.89
N ASP A 66 10.00 17.79 12.65
CA ASP A 66 9.25 18.56 13.64
C ASP A 66 7.89 17.93 14.03
N GLY A 67 7.37 17.00 13.21
CA GLY A 67 6.03 16.41 13.32
C GLY A 67 4.87 17.40 13.10
N VAL A 68 5.13 18.69 12.94
CA VAL A 68 4.11 19.74 12.84
C VAL A 68 3.35 19.60 11.52
N LEU A 69 4.07 19.35 10.44
CA LEU A 69 3.47 19.18 9.11
C LEU A 69 2.62 17.93 9.01
N LEU A 70 3.07 16.84 9.64
CA LEU A 70 2.33 15.58 9.70
C LEU A 70 1.03 15.73 10.49
N CYS A 71 1.06 16.39 11.65
CA CYS A 71 -0.15 16.68 12.41
C CYS A 71 -1.12 17.60 11.65
N LYS A 72 -0.59 18.61 10.94
CA LYS A 72 -1.40 19.49 10.09
C LYS A 72 -2.03 18.74 8.92
N LEU A 73 -1.33 17.75 8.35
CA LEU A 73 -1.86 16.90 7.29
C LEU A 73 -3.10 16.14 7.80
N MET A 74 -2.98 15.49 8.95
CA MET A 74 -4.11 14.74 9.54
C MET A 74 -5.31 15.64 9.81
N ASN A 75 -5.08 16.84 10.34
CA ASN A 75 -6.15 17.83 10.57
C ASN A 75 -6.78 18.37 9.28
N LYS A 76 -6.09 18.28 8.13
CA LYS A 76 -6.66 18.62 6.83
C LYS A 76 -7.53 17.50 6.26
N LEU A 77 -7.12 16.26 6.46
CA LEU A 77 -7.89 15.08 6.04
C LEU A 77 -9.19 14.98 6.86
N GLN A 78 -9.08 15.11 8.17
CA GLN A 78 -10.21 15.13 9.06
C GLN A 78 -9.98 16.18 10.17
N PRO A 79 -10.83 17.21 10.27
CA PRO A 79 -10.65 18.26 11.25
C PRO A 79 -10.83 17.73 12.68
N GLY A 80 -10.00 18.21 13.61
CA GLY A 80 -10.09 17.87 15.04
C GLY A 80 -9.41 16.56 15.44
N LEU A 81 -8.67 15.92 14.54
CA LEU A 81 -8.03 14.62 14.80
C LEU A 81 -6.78 14.76 15.70
N VAL A 82 -6.03 15.85 15.53
CA VAL A 82 -4.92 16.28 16.41
C VAL A 82 -5.29 17.61 17.06
N SER A 83 -5.46 17.63 18.38
CA SER A 83 -5.95 18.80 19.12
C SER A 83 -4.87 19.85 19.40
N LYS A 84 -3.62 19.45 19.69
CA LYS A 84 -2.55 20.36 20.11
C LYS A 84 -1.24 20.09 19.37
N ILE A 85 -0.85 21.02 18.50
CA ILE A 85 0.40 20.92 17.74
C ILE A 85 1.45 21.85 18.36
N ASN A 86 2.59 21.28 18.77
CA ASN A 86 3.68 22.05 19.33
C ASN A 86 4.58 22.59 18.21
N THR A 87 4.54 23.89 17.93
CA THR A 87 5.35 24.49 16.84
C THR A 87 6.75 24.91 17.27
N SER A 88 6.96 25.10 18.58
CA SER A 88 8.22 25.59 19.14
C SER A 88 8.56 24.89 20.45
N GLY A 89 9.81 24.44 20.58
CA GLY A 89 10.36 23.79 21.77
C GLY A 89 11.46 22.79 21.40
N GLY A 90 12.05 22.16 22.42
CA GLY A 90 13.07 21.13 22.23
C GLY A 90 12.50 19.80 21.72
N ASP A 91 13.40 18.84 21.52
CA ASP A 91 13.17 17.51 20.95
C ASP A 91 11.98 16.76 21.55
N TYR A 92 11.74 16.90 22.86
CA TYR A 92 10.61 16.26 23.55
C TYR A 92 9.24 16.68 22.98
N LYS A 93 9.08 17.94 22.55
CA LYS A 93 7.82 18.41 21.95
C LYS A 93 7.64 17.92 20.52
N MET A 94 8.74 17.76 19.79
CA MET A 94 8.72 17.19 18.43
C MET A 94 8.34 15.71 18.49
N MET A 95 8.90 14.96 19.46
CA MET A 95 8.47 13.58 19.74
C MET A 95 6.98 13.48 20.10
N ASP A 96 6.49 14.39 20.95
CA ASP A 96 5.06 14.42 21.29
C ASP A 96 4.17 14.64 20.05
N ASN A 97 4.56 15.55 19.14
CA ASN A 97 3.84 15.72 17.88
C ASN A 97 3.80 14.42 17.05
N LEU A 98 4.92 13.70 16.93
CA LEU A 98 5.00 12.44 16.18
C LEU A 98 4.10 11.35 16.80
N ASN A 99 4.09 11.26 18.13
CA ASN A 99 3.21 10.34 18.84
C ASN A 99 1.72 10.70 18.68
N GLN A 100 1.38 11.99 18.67
CA GLN A 100 0.03 12.46 18.37
C GLN A 100 -0.38 12.13 16.93
N PHE A 101 0.55 12.28 15.98
CA PHE A 101 0.33 11.89 14.58
C PHE A 101 0.05 10.38 14.42
N GLN A 102 0.80 9.51 15.08
CA GLN A 102 0.54 8.06 15.02
C GLN A 102 -0.84 7.70 15.57
N LYS A 103 -1.21 8.27 16.72
CA LYS A 103 -2.56 8.12 17.29
C LYS A 103 -3.64 8.60 16.35
N ALA A 104 -3.35 9.68 15.62
CA ALA A 104 -4.23 10.22 14.61
C ALA A 104 -4.40 9.26 13.42
N CYS A 105 -3.31 8.66 12.94
CA CYS A 105 -3.35 7.70 11.83
C CYS A 105 -4.17 6.45 12.18
N MET A 106 -4.00 5.90 13.40
CA MET A 106 -4.79 4.76 13.88
C MET A 106 -6.30 5.10 13.91
N LYS A 107 -6.66 6.28 14.42
CA LYS A 107 -8.06 6.74 14.43
C LYS A 107 -8.64 6.96 13.03
N TYR A 108 -7.81 7.35 12.07
CA TYR A 108 -8.22 7.54 10.68
C TYR A 108 -8.38 6.21 9.93
N GLY A 109 -7.94 5.09 10.50
CA GLY A 109 -8.06 3.76 9.90
C GLY A 109 -6.84 3.30 9.10
N VAL A 110 -5.68 3.93 9.30
CA VAL A 110 -4.39 3.46 8.77
C VAL A 110 -3.96 2.24 9.60
N PRO A 111 -3.55 1.12 8.97
CA PRO A 111 -3.14 -0.06 9.70
C PRO A 111 -1.79 0.17 10.42
N ASP A 112 -1.63 -0.42 11.60
CA ASP A 112 -0.45 -0.24 12.46
C ASP A 112 0.86 -0.69 11.79
N VAL A 113 0.78 -1.73 10.94
CA VAL A 113 1.93 -2.24 10.16
C VAL A 113 2.53 -1.20 9.20
N ASP A 114 1.72 -0.22 8.77
CA ASP A 114 2.16 0.84 7.87
C ASP A 114 2.64 2.08 8.64
N LEU A 115 2.56 2.10 9.98
CA LEU A 115 3.01 3.24 10.79
C LEU A 115 4.54 3.18 11.03
N PHE A 116 5.18 4.33 11.05
CA PHE A 116 6.59 4.48 11.41
C PHE A 116 6.72 4.84 12.90
N GLN A 117 7.86 4.51 13.52
CA GLN A 117 8.14 4.89 14.91
C GLN A 117 8.75 6.30 14.96
N ALA A 118 8.42 7.11 15.96
CA ALA A 118 8.92 8.49 16.05
C ALA A 118 10.47 8.59 16.02
N VAL A 119 11.15 7.57 16.55
CA VAL A 119 12.61 7.42 16.52
C VAL A 119 13.14 7.28 15.09
N ASP A 120 12.40 6.63 14.18
CA ASP A 120 12.82 6.41 12.79
C ASP A 120 13.02 7.71 12.02
N LEU A 121 12.17 8.71 12.30
CA LEU A 121 12.25 10.03 11.69
C LEU A 121 13.23 10.94 12.42
N MET A 122 13.30 10.86 13.76
CA MET A 122 14.18 11.73 14.53
C MET A 122 15.67 11.39 14.38
N GLU A 123 16.00 10.11 14.34
CA GLU A 123 17.37 9.60 14.15
C GLU A 123 17.68 9.26 12.68
N ARG A 124 16.70 9.46 11.78
CA ARG A 124 16.78 9.11 10.35
C ARG A 124 17.14 7.64 10.09
N LYS A 125 16.71 6.74 10.97
CA LYS A 125 16.94 5.29 10.83
C LYS A 125 16.18 4.69 9.65
N ASN A 126 14.93 5.11 9.44
CA ASN A 126 14.07 4.52 8.41
C ASN A 126 13.12 5.55 7.77
N ILE A 127 13.65 6.38 6.87
CA ILE A 127 12.88 7.40 6.13
C ILE A 127 11.95 6.78 5.08
N ALA A 128 12.28 5.58 4.59
CA ALA A 128 11.42 4.84 3.67
C ALA A 128 10.08 4.49 4.34
N GLN A 129 10.10 4.02 5.59
CA GLN A 129 8.87 3.72 6.34
C GLN A 129 8.02 4.97 6.58
N VAL A 130 8.63 6.13 6.88
CA VAL A 130 7.90 7.40 7.03
C VAL A 130 7.14 7.74 5.75
N THR A 131 7.80 7.56 4.61
CA THR A 131 7.21 7.82 3.30
C THR A 131 6.08 6.83 3.00
N ASN A 132 6.26 5.55 3.32
CA ASN A 132 5.21 4.52 3.21
C ASN A 132 3.98 4.83 4.03
N THR A 133 4.16 5.32 5.26
CA THR A 133 3.04 5.75 6.10
C THR A 133 2.23 6.87 5.44
N ILE A 134 2.90 7.83 4.79
CA ILE A 134 2.23 8.92 4.07
C ILE A 134 1.43 8.37 2.87
N PHE A 135 2.00 7.42 2.11
CA PHE A 135 1.27 6.71 1.05
C PHE A 135 0.11 5.88 1.60
N ALA A 136 0.25 5.24 2.77
CA ALA A 136 -0.81 4.50 3.42
C ALA A 136 -1.98 5.41 3.84
N ILE A 137 -1.69 6.60 4.35
CA ILE A 137 -2.69 7.64 4.62
C ILE A 137 -3.40 8.01 3.32
N GLY A 138 -2.64 8.28 2.25
CA GLY A 138 -3.15 8.54 0.90
C GLY A 138 -4.13 7.48 0.41
N ARG A 139 -3.75 6.20 0.53
CA ARG A 139 -4.61 5.05 0.20
C ARG A 139 -5.84 4.95 1.10
N THR A 140 -5.72 5.34 2.37
CA THR A 140 -6.83 5.33 3.32
C THR A 140 -7.87 6.39 2.98
N THR A 141 -7.48 7.51 2.37
CA THR A 141 -8.43 8.55 1.93
C THR A 141 -9.47 8.05 0.90
N TYR A 142 -9.21 6.97 0.16
CA TYR A 142 -10.21 6.36 -0.73
C TYR A 142 -11.41 5.76 0.03
N LYS A 143 -11.24 5.42 1.32
CA LYS A 143 -12.32 4.90 2.18
C LYS A 143 -13.18 6.01 2.79
N HIS A 144 -12.74 7.27 2.69
CA HIS A 144 -13.35 8.43 3.33
C HIS A 144 -14.03 9.33 2.30
N PRO A 145 -15.35 9.20 2.07
CA PRO A 145 -16.06 9.93 1.02
C PRO A 145 -16.15 11.44 1.26
N GLU A 146 -15.87 11.92 2.48
CA GLU A 146 -15.76 13.34 2.82
C GLU A 146 -14.50 14.00 2.24
N TRP A 147 -13.47 13.23 1.89
CA TRP A 147 -12.26 13.75 1.28
C TRP A 147 -12.48 14.03 -0.21
N ARG A 148 -12.29 15.28 -0.61
CA ARG A 148 -12.38 15.77 -2.01
C ARG A 148 -11.04 16.22 -2.58
N GLY A 149 -9.95 15.96 -1.86
CA GLY A 149 -8.59 16.35 -2.26
C GLY A 149 -7.97 15.36 -3.26
N PRO A 150 -6.69 15.57 -3.62
CA PRO A 150 -5.97 14.63 -4.45
C PRO A 150 -5.78 13.33 -3.65
N TRP A 151 -5.68 12.21 -4.34
CA TRP A 151 -5.29 10.94 -3.73
C TRP A 151 -3.80 10.71 -3.97
N LEU A 152 -3.16 10.07 -3.00
CA LEU A 152 -1.76 9.69 -3.10
C LEU A 152 -1.66 8.17 -3.25
N GLY A 153 -1.08 7.73 -4.38
CA GLY A 153 -0.93 6.32 -4.75
C GLY A 153 -2.12 5.73 -5.52
N PRO A 154 -1.96 4.49 -6.05
CA PRO A 154 -2.97 3.83 -6.86
C PRO A 154 -4.25 3.52 -6.07
N LYS A 155 -5.40 3.60 -6.74
CA LYS A 155 -6.69 3.26 -6.13
C LYS A 155 -6.68 1.79 -5.67
N PRO A 156 -6.99 1.49 -4.39
CA PRO A 156 -7.15 0.11 -3.94
C PRO A 156 -8.19 -0.58 -4.82
N ALA A 157 -7.87 -1.76 -5.34
CA ALA A 157 -8.82 -2.54 -6.12
C ALA A 157 -10.03 -2.89 -5.25
N GLU A 158 -11.22 -2.52 -5.68
CA GLU A 158 -12.46 -2.99 -5.07
C GLU A 158 -12.61 -4.47 -5.38
N GLU A 159 -12.85 -5.30 -4.36
CA GLU A 159 -13.12 -6.72 -4.58
C GLU A 159 -14.37 -6.88 -5.45
N ASN A 160 -14.20 -7.44 -6.65
CA ASN A 160 -15.34 -7.85 -7.46
C ASN A 160 -15.84 -9.19 -6.92
N LYS A 161 -16.65 -9.13 -5.84
CA LYS A 161 -17.41 -10.28 -5.35
C LYS A 161 -18.42 -10.68 -6.42
N ARG A 162 -18.01 -11.60 -7.30
CA ARG A 162 -18.89 -12.22 -8.28
C ARG A 162 -19.82 -13.15 -7.51
N ALA A 163 -21.02 -12.67 -7.19
CA ALA A 163 -22.10 -13.54 -6.73
C ALA A 163 -22.56 -14.36 -7.94
N PHE A 164 -22.19 -15.64 -7.98
CA PHE A 164 -22.77 -16.58 -8.91
C PHE A 164 -24.16 -16.96 -8.41
N THR A 165 -25.12 -17.06 -9.32
CA THR A 165 -26.45 -17.58 -8.98
C THR A 165 -26.35 -19.03 -8.52
N GLU A 166 -27.30 -19.46 -7.68
CA GLU A 166 -27.39 -20.84 -7.20
C GLU A 166 -27.48 -21.84 -8.38
N GLU A 167 -28.17 -21.48 -9.47
CA GLU A 167 -28.18 -22.31 -10.68
C GLU A 167 -26.81 -22.39 -11.36
N GLN A 168 -26.03 -21.30 -11.38
CA GLN A 168 -24.66 -21.31 -11.95
C GLN A 168 -23.67 -22.11 -11.09
N LEU A 169 -23.80 -22.05 -9.77
CA LEU A 169 -23.01 -22.87 -8.84
C LEU A 169 -23.32 -24.36 -9.04
N ARG A 170 -24.61 -24.72 -9.11
CA ARG A 170 -25.08 -26.09 -9.35
C ARG A 170 -24.73 -26.61 -10.74
N ALA A 171 -24.77 -25.76 -11.77
CA ALA A 171 -24.29 -26.10 -13.11
C ALA A 171 -22.76 -26.32 -13.14
N GLY A 172 -22.02 -25.66 -12.25
CA GLY A 172 -20.58 -25.85 -12.07
C GLY A 172 -20.21 -27.17 -11.37
N GLU A 173 -21.05 -27.68 -10.47
CA GLU A 173 -20.83 -28.97 -9.78
C GLU A 173 -20.77 -30.15 -10.77
N GLY A 174 -21.54 -30.08 -11.88
CA GLY A 174 -21.54 -31.08 -12.94
C GLY A 174 -20.33 -31.02 -13.89
N LEU A 175 -19.51 -29.97 -13.80
CA LEU A 175 -18.39 -29.69 -14.73
C LEU A 175 -17.01 -30.01 -14.12
N ILE A 176 -16.95 -30.68 -12.96
CA ILE A 176 -15.69 -31.22 -12.45
C ILE A 176 -15.20 -32.27 -13.46
N GLY A 177 -14.13 -31.89 -14.17
CA GLY A 177 -13.65 -32.59 -15.35
C GLY A 177 -13.34 -34.06 -15.09
N LEU A 178 -13.36 -34.82 -16.18
CA LEU A 178 -12.98 -36.23 -16.35
C LEU A 178 -11.62 -36.67 -15.72
N GLN A 179 -10.95 -35.77 -14.98
CA GLN A 179 -9.67 -35.91 -14.31
C GLN A 179 -9.76 -35.94 -12.77
N ALA A 180 -10.92 -35.68 -12.17
CA ALA A 180 -11.12 -35.90 -10.73
C ALA A 180 -11.33 -37.40 -10.47
N GLY A 181 -10.23 -38.14 -10.46
CA GLY A 181 -10.22 -39.59 -10.26
C GLY A 181 -10.94 -40.01 -8.99
N THR A 182 -11.99 -40.82 -9.15
CA THR A 182 -12.60 -41.55 -8.04
C THR A 182 -11.71 -42.74 -7.67
N ASN A 183 -11.12 -42.71 -6.47
CA ASN A 183 -10.35 -43.83 -5.91
C ASN A 183 -11.23 -44.98 -5.38
N LYS A 184 -12.52 -45.04 -5.75
CA LYS A 184 -13.49 -46.01 -5.20
C LYS A 184 -14.00 -47.04 -6.20
N GLY A 185 -13.37 -47.19 -7.37
CA GLY A 185 -13.85 -48.13 -8.39
C GLY A 185 -12.81 -48.90 -9.21
N ALA A 186 -11.53 -48.53 -9.17
CA ALA A 186 -10.49 -49.24 -9.92
C ALA A 186 -9.61 -50.08 -8.98
N THR A 187 -10.14 -51.20 -8.47
CA THR A 187 -9.24 -52.27 -8.06
C THR A 187 -8.55 -52.78 -9.32
N GLN A 188 -7.26 -52.51 -9.45
CA GLN A 188 -6.36 -53.12 -10.44
C GLN A 188 -6.13 -54.61 -10.10
N ALA A 189 -7.18 -55.33 -9.70
CA ALA A 189 -7.14 -56.76 -9.48
C ALA A 189 -7.61 -57.42 -10.79
N GLY A 190 -6.67 -57.75 -11.67
CA GLY A 190 -6.95 -58.54 -12.88
C GLY A 190 -6.41 -58.00 -14.21
N GLN A 191 -5.73 -56.84 -14.23
CA GLN A 191 -5.03 -56.41 -15.44
C GLN A 191 -3.68 -57.11 -15.57
N ASN A 192 -3.68 -58.29 -16.20
CA ASN A 192 -2.46 -58.96 -16.64
C ASN A 192 -2.07 -58.45 -18.04
N PHE A 193 -1.33 -57.34 -18.09
CA PHE A 193 -0.74 -56.85 -19.34
C PHE A 193 0.60 -57.55 -19.59
N GLY A 194 0.53 -58.67 -20.30
CA GLY A 194 1.71 -59.33 -20.84
C GLY A 194 1.42 -60.78 -21.23
N ALA A 195 1.39 -61.08 -22.53
CA ALA A 195 1.43 -62.46 -22.96
C ALA A 195 2.79 -63.07 -22.56
N THR A 196 2.78 -64.06 -21.67
CA THR A 196 3.98 -64.83 -21.32
C THR A 196 4.55 -65.48 -22.57
N ARG A 197 5.77 -65.09 -22.98
CA ARG A 197 6.48 -65.73 -24.10
C ARG A 197 6.66 -67.21 -23.80
N LYS A 198 6.01 -68.09 -24.58
CA LYS A 198 6.27 -69.53 -24.56
C LYS A 198 7.63 -69.80 -25.21
N ILE A 199 8.63 -70.14 -24.41
CA ILE A 199 9.89 -70.71 -24.91
C ILE A 199 9.64 -72.21 -25.09
N LEU A 200 9.55 -72.66 -26.35
CA LEU A 200 9.52 -74.08 -26.69
C LEU A 200 10.93 -74.65 -26.51
N LEU A 201 11.14 -75.45 -25.46
CA LEU A 201 12.32 -76.30 -25.32
C LEU A 201 12.10 -77.56 -26.16
N GLY A 202 12.67 -77.57 -27.37
CA GLY A 202 12.70 -78.72 -28.25
C GLY A 202 14.08 -79.37 -28.30
N LYS A 203 14.14 -80.59 -27.73
CA LYS A 203 15.01 -81.76 -27.99
C LYS A 203 16.50 -81.56 -28.25
#